data_AF-A0A1G4BDL1-F1
#
_entry.id   AF-A0A1G4BDL1-F1
#
_cell.length_a   1.000
_cell.length_b   1.000
_cell.length_c   1.000
_cell.angle_alpha   90.00
_cell.angle_beta   90.00
_cell.angle_gamma   90.00
#
_symmetry.space_group_name_H-M   'P 1'
#
loop_
_entity.id
_entity.type
_entity.pdbx_description
1 polymer ?
#
loop_
_entity_poly.entity_id
_entity_poly.type
_entity_poly.pdbx_seq_one_letter_code
_entity_poly.pdbx_strand_id
1 'polypeptide(L)'
;MASSFASKRLAKELSKLNSGLPPGIELISADNFEEWIMDIKVLDDNPLYKDQAYRLKFKFSQQYPIGKPLYTRRPLNSSPK
;
A
#
# COMPACT_ATOMS: atom_id res chain seq x y z
N MET A 1 -9.67 12.34 -22.66
CA MET A 1 -9.78 11.34 -21.57
C MET A 1 -9.94 12.09 -20.26
N ALA A 2 -11.10 12.02 -19.61
CA ALA A 2 -11.35 12.74 -18.36
C ALA A 2 -10.55 12.07 -17.23
N SER A 3 -9.43 12.66 -16.84
CA SER A 3 -8.68 12.25 -15.65
C SER A 3 -9.54 12.49 -14.41
N SER A 4 -10.04 11.42 -13.80
CA SER A 4 -10.76 11.44 -12.53
C SER A 4 -9.98 12.24 -11.47
N PHE A 5 -10.67 12.97 -10.59
CA PHE A 5 -10.04 13.68 -9.48
C PHE A 5 -9.24 12.71 -8.58
N ALA A 6 -9.71 11.48 -8.45
CA ALA A 6 -9.05 10.39 -7.73
C ALA A 6 -7.65 10.10 -8.28
N SER A 7 -7.50 9.96 -9.61
CA SER A 7 -6.20 9.65 -10.21
C SER A 7 -5.20 10.80 -10.08
N LYS A 8 -5.64 12.07 -10.14
CA LYS A 8 -4.77 13.22 -9.83
C LYS A 8 -4.28 13.22 -8.39
N ARG A 9 -5.13 12.86 -7.42
CA ARG A 9 -4.73 12.75 -6.02
C ARG A 9 -3.76 11.60 -5.80
N LEU A 10 -4.04 10.43 -6.37
CA LEU A 10 -3.20 9.25 -6.25
C LEU A 10 -1.84 9.43 -6.91
N ALA A 11 -1.77 10.14 -8.04
CA ALA A 11 -0.49 10.51 -8.65
C ALA A 11 0.39 11.35 -7.70
N LYS A 12 -0.20 12.29 -6.95
CA LYS A 12 0.53 13.09 -5.95
C LYS A 12 1.01 12.23 -4.78
N GLU A 13 0.19 11.32 -4.28
CA GLU A 13 0.60 10.41 -3.20
C GLU A 13 1.70 9.45 -3.68
N LEU A 14 1.59 8.90 -4.91
CA LEU A 14 2.59 8.03 -5.50
C LEU A 14 3.94 8.75 -5.68
N SER A 15 3.91 10.01 -6.12
CA SER A 15 5.12 10.83 -6.22
C SER A 15 5.80 10.99 -4.87
N LYS A 16 5.04 11.16 -3.77
CA LYS A 16 5.62 11.27 -2.41
C LYS A 16 6.21 9.95 -1.94
N LEU A 17 5.55 8.83 -2.22
CA LEU A 17 6.08 7.50 -1.90
C LEU A 17 7.40 7.25 -2.64
N ASN A 18 7.49 7.64 -3.92
CA ASN A 18 8.72 7.55 -4.69
C ASN A 18 9.81 8.52 -4.20
N SER A 19 9.45 9.65 -3.58
CA SER A 19 10.41 10.57 -2.97
C SER A 19 11.03 10.04 -1.68
N GLY A 20 10.38 9.11 -0.99
CA GLY A 20 10.93 8.48 0.20
C GLY A 20 9.90 7.62 0.92
N LEU A 21 10.23 6.34 1.10
CA LEU A 21 9.46 5.43 1.94
C LEU A 21 10.10 5.35 3.33
N PRO A 22 9.29 5.33 4.41
CA PRO A 22 9.78 4.99 5.73
C PRO A 22 10.44 3.60 5.71
N PRO A 23 11.48 3.38 6.54
CA PRO A 23 12.11 2.08 6.63
C PRO A 23 11.06 1.06 7.07
N GLY A 24 11.09 -0.11 6.46
CA GLY A 24 10.12 -1.17 6.74
C GLY A 24 8.86 -1.14 5.89
N ILE A 25 8.69 -0.15 5.02
CA ILE A 25 7.59 -0.08 4.05
C ILE A 25 8.17 -0.13 2.64
N GLU A 26 7.66 -1.02 1.81
CA GLU A 26 8.08 -1.20 0.42
C GLU A 26 6.87 -1.13 -0.50
N LEU A 27 6.96 -0.33 -1.57
CA LEU A 27 5.93 -0.27 -2.60
C LEU A 27 6.21 -1.34 -3.66
N ILE A 28 5.29 -2.28 -3.84
CA ILE A 28 5.43 -3.42 -4.77
C ILE A 28 4.82 -3.10 -6.13
N SER A 29 3.63 -2.51 -6.17
CA SER A 29 2.96 -2.11 -7.42
C SER A 29 1.93 -1.00 -7.15
N ALA A 30 1.80 -0.08 -8.11
CA ALA A 30 0.85 1.04 -8.07
C ALA A 30 0.40 1.49 -9.47
N ASP A 31 0.35 0.56 -10.43
CA ASP A 31 0.41 0.87 -11.87
C ASP A 31 -0.85 1.54 -12.43
N ASN A 32 -2.01 1.32 -11.80
CA ASN A 32 -3.31 1.73 -12.36
C ASN A 32 -4.07 2.79 -11.55
N PHE A 33 -3.47 3.38 -10.49
CA PHE A 33 -4.16 4.29 -9.56
C PHE A 33 -5.51 3.76 -9.02
N GLU A 34 -5.70 2.44 -9.02
CA GLU A 34 -6.89 1.79 -8.48
C GLU A 34 -6.50 0.79 -7.40
N GLU A 35 -5.40 0.07 -7.59
CA GLU A 35 -4.90 -0.93 -6.65
C GLU A 35 -3.43 -0.69 -6.36
N TRP A 36 -3.09 -0.53 -5.07
CA TRP A 36 -1.70 -0.44 -4.62
C TRP A 36 -1.35 -1.64 -3.76
N ILE A 37 -0.18 -2.20 -3.99
CA ILE A 37 0.37 -3.31 -3.24
C ILE A 37 1.61 -2.81 -2.51
N MET A 38 1.59 -2.94 -1.19
CA MET A 38 2.67 -2.47 -0.33
C MET A 38 3.02 -3.56 0.68
N ASP A 39 4.29 -3.74 0.96
CA ASP A 39 4.78 -4.64 1.98
C ASP A 39 5.19 -3.83 3.21
N ILE A 40 4.85 -4.33 4.38
CA ILE A 40 5.23 -3.75 5.67
C ILE A 40 5.94 -4.80 6.50
N LYS A 41 7.04 -4.41 7.14
CA LYS A 41 7.76 -5.17 8.17
C LYS A 41 7.88 -4.35 9.42
N VAL A 42 7.67 -4.99 10.56
CA VAL A 42 7.88 -4.39 11.87
C VAL A 42 9.39 -4.39 12.12
N LEU A 43 9.97 -3.21 12.39
CA LEU A 43 11.42 -3.03 12.55
C LEU A 43 11.85 -3.09 14.01
N ASP A 44 10.90 -2.83 14.89
CA ASP A 44 10.99 -2.89 16.33
C ASP A 44 11.01 -4.35 16.81
N ASP A 45 11.64 -4.59 17.97
CA ASP A 45 11.74 -5.92 18.59
C ASP A 45 10.42 -6.30 19.29
N ASN A 46 9.31 -6.13 18.57
CA ASN A 46 7.99 -6.48 19.04
C ASN A 46 7.79 -7.99 18.90
N PRO A 47 7.70 -8.75 20.01
CA PRO A 47 7.64 -10.21 19.97
C PRO A 47 6.42 -10.77 19.21
N LEU A 48 5.37 -9.97 19.00
CA LEU A 48 4.18 -10.40 18.25
C LEU A 48 4.39 -10.39 16.72
N TYR A 49 5.27 -9.52 16.22
CA TYR A 49 5.46 -9.28 14.79
C TYR A 49 6.92 -9.43 14.32
N LYS A 50 7.80 -9.86 15.23
CA LYS A 50 9.19 -10.17 14.93
C LYS A 50 9.30 -11.15 13.77
N ASP A 51 10.14 -10.80 12.78
CA ASP A 51 10.35 -11.56 11.55
C ASP A 51 9.10 -11.78 10.68
N GLN A 52 8.04 -11.01 10.91
CA GLN A 52 6.82 -11.09 10.10
C GLN A 52 6.75 -9.92 9.13
N ALA A 53 6.56 -10.24 7.85
CA ALA A 53 6.25 -9.29 6.81
C ALA A 53 4.81 -9.49 6.33
N TYR A 54 4.13 -8.39 6.05
CA TYR A 54 2.74 -8.36 5.62
C TYR A 54 2.59 -7.60 4.33
N ARG A 55 1.84 -8.16 3.39
CA ARG A 55 1.40 -7.49 2.19
C ARG A 55 0.04 -6.85 2.41
N LEU A 56 -0.02 -5.54 2.21
CA LEU A 56 -1.22 -4.73 2.18
C LEU A 56 -1.61 -4.49 0.73
N LYS A 57 -2.85 -4.83 0.38
CA LYS A 57 -3.47 -4.44 -0.88
C LYS A 57 -4.51 -3.37 -0.60
N PHE A 58 -4.28 -2.17 -1.10
CA PHE A 58 -5.22 -1.05 -1.07
C PHE A 58 -6.00 -1.01 -2.38
N LYS A 59 -7.30 -0.76 -2.29
CA LYS A 59 -8.19 -0.55 -3.44
C LYS A 59 -8.90 0.80 -3.28
N PHE A 60 -8.68 1.68 -4.24
CA PHE A 60 -9.23 3.02 -4.30
C PHE A 60 -10.50 3.03 -5.13
N SER A 61 -11.57 3.62 -4.61
CA SER A 61 -12.79 3.86 -5.37
C SER A 61 -12.72 5.21 -6.09
N GLN A 62 -13.62 5.43 -7.04
CA GLN A 62 -13.75 6.71 -7.74
C GLN A 62 -14.17 7.87 -6.80
N GLN A 63 -14.66 7.59 -5.60
CA GLN A 63 -14.94 8.62 -4.59
C GLN A 63 -13.71 9.02 -3.78
N TYR A 64 -12.53 8.44 -4.02
CA TYR A 64 -11.31 8.87 -3.34
C TYR A 64 -10.95 10.32 -3.75
N PRO A 65 -10.56 11.21 -2.81
CA PRO A 65 -10.24 10.98 -1.39
C PRO A 65 -11.41 11.18 -0.40
N ILE A 66 -12.62 11.42 -0.89
CA ILE A 66 -13.81 11.63 -0.04
C ILE A 66 -14.17 10.32 0.69
N GLY A 67 -14.05 9.18 -0.01
CA GLY A 67 -14.19 7.84 0.58
C GLY A 67 -12.84 7.23 1.02
N LYS A 68 -12.86 6.43 2.08
CA LYS A 68 -11.69 5.66 2.54
C LYS A 68 -11.39 4.50 1.58
N PRO A 69 -10.13 4.20 1.25
CA PRO A 69 -9.79 3.00 0.48
C PRO A 69 -10.07 1.73 1.30
N LEU A 70 -10.51 0.68 0.61
CA LEU A 70 -10.55 -0.65 1.19
C LEU A 70 -9.13 -1.20 1.22
N TYR A 71 -8.72 -1.84 2.32
CA TYR A 71 -7.44 -2.53 2.38
C TYR A 71 -7.59 -3.94 2.90
N THR A 72 -6.74 -4.83 2.42
CA THR A 72 -6.65 -6.22 2.88
C THR A 72 -5.20 -6.53 3.26
N ARG A 73 -5.00 -7.22 4.38
CA ARG A 73 -3.68 -7.65 4.87
C ARG A 73 -3.52 -9.15 4.65
N ARG A 74 -2.37 -9.56 4.10
CA ARG A 74 -1.95 -10.97 4.04
C ARG A 74 -0.52 -11.15 4.54
N PRO A 75 -0.21 -12.20 5.33
CA PRO A 75 1.16 -12.51 5.69
C PRO A 75 1.96 -12.95 4.47
N LEU A 76 3.24 -12.56 4.39
CA LEU A 76 4.17 -13.01 3.34
C LEU A 76 4.89 -14.32 3.72
N ASN A 77 4.96 -14.63 5.01
CA ASN A 77 5.66 -15.80 5.54
C ASN A 77 4.81 -17.08 5.56
N SER A 78 3.56 -17.04 5.11
CA SER A 78 2.76 -18.24 4.92
C SER A 78 3.18 -18.90 3.61
N SER A 79 4.28 -19.66 3.64
CA SER A 79 4.53 -20.67 2.62
C SER A 79 3.27 -21.54 2.49
N PRO A 80 2.72 -21.72 1.28
CA PRO A 80 1.67 -22.70 1.09
C PRO A 80 2.28 -24.07 1.44
N LYS A 81 1.83 -24.66 2.55
CA LYS A 81 1.97 -26.10 2.76
C LYS A 81 1.05 -26.82 1.80
#